data_AF-A0A101I0Y6-F1
#
_entry.id   AF-A0A101I0Y6-F1
#
_cell.length_a   1.000
_cell.length_b   1.000
_cell.length_c   1.000
_cell.angle_alpha   90.00
_cell.angle_beta   90.00
_cell.angle_gamma   90.00
#
_symmetry.space_group_name_H-M   'P 1'
#
loop_
_entity.id
_entity.type
_entity.pdbx_description
1 polymer ?
#
loop_
_entity_poly.entity_id
_entity_poly.type
_entity_poly.pdbx_seq_one_letter_code
_entity_poly.pdbx_strand_id
1 'polypeptide(L)'
;MKRFARKLGLAILPTPIQPAGRLSVLLGSDNVLLKRDDLTGMALSGNKVRKLEYCAADAVARGADILITCGGPQSNHARATAAVAAKLGMGCHLVLNGTPEALPEGNLFLDLLFGAGTTFVSLPDLRDQAKSMEEIADAYRSEGHRPYVIPLGASDALGSLGYIDAVGEIAGQVEKVGVIPDRIVFACGSGGTLSGIVAGCLVHGLNCRVTAISVAFPAQWFDEKVDEVFSALRE
;
A
#
# COMPACT_ATOMS: atom_id res chain seq x y z
N MET A 1 14.77 -9.58 -12.81
CA MET A 1 13.49 -8.83 -12.69
C MET A 1 12.38 -9.80 -12.36
N LYS A 2 11.79 -9.71 -11.15
CA LYS A 2 10.80 -10.64 -10.57
C LYS A 2 9.47 -10.71 -11.34
N ARG A 3 9.51 -11.29 -12.55
CA ARG A 3 8.35 -11.74 -13.34
C ARG A 3 7.66 -12.97 -12.72
N PHE A 4 7.98 -13.32 -11.46
CA PHE A 4 7.64 -14.57 -10.79
C PHE A 4 6.99 -14.41 -9.41
N ALA A 5 6.88 -13.19 -8.88
CA ALA A 5 6.18 -12.99 -7.62
C ALA A 5 4.68 -13.27 -7.84
N ARG A 6 4.15 -14.26 -7.14
CA ARG A 6 2.72 -14.55 -7.16
C ARG A 6 1.98 -13.45 -6.40
N LYS A 7 0.78 -13.12 -6.86
CA LYS A 7 -0.15 -12.25 -6.13
C LYS A 7 -1.46 -12.98 -5.92
N LEU A 8 -2.17 -12.64 -4.85
CA LEU A 8 -3.54 -13.08 -4.64
C LEU A 8 -4.52 -12.19 -5.43
N GLY A 9 -5.73 -12.69 -5.72
CA GLY A 9 -6.82 -11.91 -6.33
C GLY A 9 -7.74 -11.33 -5.26
N LEU A 10 -7.26 -10.33 -4.53
CA LEU A 10 -7.96 -9.72 -3.39
C LEU A 10 -8.72 -8.45 -3.81
N ALA A 11 -8.13 -7.67 -4.71
CA ALA A 11 -8.68 -6.43 -5.22
C ALA A 11 -9.62 -6.68 -6.41
N ILE A 12 -10.62 -5.80 -6.56
CA ILE A 12 -11.47 -5.68 -7.74
C ILE A 12 -10.71 -4.82 -8.75
N LEU A 13 -10.09 -5.48 -9.72
CA LEU A 13 -9.28 -4.86 -10.77
C LEU A 13 -9.79 -5.26 -12.16
N PRO A 14 -9.61 -4.41 -13.19
CA PRO A 14 -9.00 -3.08 -13.13
C PRO A 14 -9.94 -2.03 -12.51
N THR A 15 -9.41 -1.06 -11.75
CA THR A 15 -10.23 0.06 -11.27
C THR A 15 -10.49 1.06 -12.40
N PRO A 16 -11.65 1.75 -12.43
CA PRO A 16 -12.00 2.60 -13.56
C PRO A 16 -11.15 3.88 -13.62
N ILE A 17 -10.93 4.37 -14.84
CA ILE A 17 -10.49 5.74 -15.10
C ILE A 17 -11.73 6.56 -15.47
N GLN A 18 -11.96 7.67 -14.77
CA GLN A 18 -13.14 8.51 -14.97
C GLN A 18 -12.72 9.94 -15.40
N PRO A 19 -13.35 10.54 -16.41
CA PRO A 19 -13.11 11.93 -16.73
C PRO A 19 -13.69 12.84 -15.65
N ALA A 20 -12.92 13.85 -15.25
CA ALA A 20 -13.33 14.86 -14.29
C ALA A 20 -13.51 16.21 -14.99
N GLY A 21 -14.56 16.31 -15.83
CA GLY A 21 -14.79 17.49 -16.68
C GLY A 21 -14.89 18.80 -15.90
N ARG A 22 -15.60 18.82 -14.76
CA ARG A 22 -15.69 20.01 -13.91
C ARG A 22 -14.33 20.44 -13.33
N LEU A 23 -13.49 19.48 -12.96
CA LEU A 23 -12.14 19.74 -12.46
C LEU A 23 -11.21 20.21 -13.59
N SER A 24 -11.38 19.66 -14.79
CA SER A 24 -10.66 20.07 -16.00
C SER A 24 -10.91 21.56 -16.29
N VAL A 25 -12.20 21.98 -16.29
CA VAL A 25 -12.58 23.39 -16.44
C VAL A 25 -11.97 24.27 -15.35
N LEU A 26 -12.05 23.84 -14.09
CA LEU A 26 -11.51 24.60 -12.96
C LEU A 26 -9.99 24.83 -13.07
N LEU A 27 -9.25 23.83 -13.55
CA LEU A 27 -7.80 23.89 -13.68
C LEU A 27 -7.32 24.46 -15.01
N GLY A 28 -8.22 24.79 -15.95
CA GLY A 28 -7.85 25.17 -17.31
C GLY A 28 -7.06 24.07 -18.02
N SER A 29 -7.38 22.80 -17.75
CA SER A 29 -6.73 21.63 -18.32
C SER A 29 -7.69 20.90 -19.26
N ASP A 30 -7.17 20.34 -20.35
CA ASP A 30 -8.01 19.73 -21.37
C ASP A 30 -8.62 18.39 -20.94
N ASN A 31 -7.92 17.59 -20.10
CA ASN A 31 -8.33 16.23 -19.75
C ASN A 31 -7.82 15.78 -18.38
N VAL A 32 -8.52 16.17 -17.30
CA VAL A 32 -8.25 15.59 -15.98
C VAL A 32 -8.97 14.24 -15.85
N LEU A 33 -8.18 13.20 -15.59
CA LEU A 33 -8.64 11.83 -15.41
C LEU A 33 -8.41 11.37 -13.97
N LEU A 34 -9.37 10.61 -13.42
CA LEU A 34 -9.29 10.05 -12.07
C LEU A 34 -9.17 8.53 -12.16
N LYS A 35 -8.01 7.99 -11.79
CA LYS A 35 -7.84 6.57 -11.53
C LYS A 35 -8.44 6.23 -10.17
N ARG A 36 -9.57 5.53 -10.16
CA ARG A 36 -10.38 5.27 -8.95
C ARG A 36 -9.83 4.12 -8.11
N ASP A 37 -8.61 4.27 -7.62
CA ASP A 37 -7.97 3.29 -6.75
C ASP A 37 -8.63 3.15 -5.37
N ASP A 38 -9.56 4.04 -5.01
CA ASP A 38 -10.48 3.86 -3.89
C ASP A 38 -11.51 2.74 -4.13
N LEU A 39 -11.75 2.37 -5.39
CA LEU A 39 -12.70 1.33 -5.81
C LEU A 39 -12.05 -0.05 -6.03
N THR A 40 -10.86 -0.30 -5.45
CA THR A 40 -10.21 -1.62 -5.46
C THR A 40 -10.97 -2.68 -4.65
N GLY A 41 -12.07 -2.32 -3.98
CA GLY A 41 -12.85 -3.26 -3.19
C GLY A 41 -12.15 -3.65 -1.88
N MET A 42 -12.57 -4.76 -1.28
CA MET A 42 -12.09 -5.27 0.00
C MET A 42 -12.18 -4.26 1.15
N ALA A 43 -13.36 -4.17 1.77
CA ALA A 43 -13.61 -3.41 2.99
C ALA A 43 -13.00 -1.99 3.00
N LEU A 44 -13.16 -1.25 1.89
CA LEU A 44 -12.68 0.12 1.65
C LEU A 44 -11.14 0.29 1.53
N SER A 45 -10.39 -0.78 1.24
CA SER A 45 -8.91 -0.82 1.38
C SER A 45 -8.13 0.12 0.45
N GLY A 46 -8.74 0.49 -0.68
CA GLY A 46 -8.19 1.43 -1.63
C GLY A 46 -6.82 1.01 -2.18
N ASN A 47 -5.92 1.97 -2.23
CA ASN A 47 -4.58 1.86 -2.77
C ASN A 47 -3.73 0.73 -2.13
N LYS A 48 -3.98 0.35 -0.88
CA LYS A 48 -3.13 -0.58 -0.11
C LYS A 48 -3.30 -2.04 -0.53
N VAL A 49 -4.50 -2.46 -0.94
CA VAL A 49 -4.74 -3.88 -1.29
C VAL A 49 -3.89 -4.33 -2.47
N ARG A 50 -3.64 -3.46 -3.47
CA ARG A 50 -2.76 -3.78 -4.61
C ARG A 50 -1.38 -4.26 -4.17
N LYS A 51 -0.84 -3.65 -3.10
CA LYS A 51 0.47 -4.02 -2.54
C LYS A 51 0.35 -5.28 -1.69
N LEU A 52 -0.70 -5.35 -0.86
CA LEU A 52 -0.95 -6.47 0.02
C LEU A 52 -1.24 -7.78 -0.73
N GLU A 53 -1.75 -7.74 -1.97
CA GLU A 53 -1.89 -8.94 -2.81
C GLU A 53 -0.59 -9.72 -2.96
N TYR A 54 0.55 -9.03 -3.02
CA TYR A 54 1.88 -9.64 -3.11
C TYR A 54 2.42 -10.04 -1.75
N CYS A 55 2.36 -9.14 -0.75
CA CYS A 55 2.82 -9.44 0.61
C CYS A 55 2.05 -10.63 1.20
N ALA A 56 0.74 -10.69 1.02
CA ALA A 56 -0.09 -11.78 1.50
C ALA A 56 0.14 -13.09 0.73
N ALA A 57 0.43 -13.03 -0.58
CA ALA A 57 0.82 -14.22 -1.33
C ALA A 57 2.13 -14.82 -0.79
N ASP A 58 3.12 -13.98 -0.49
CA ASP A 58 4.38 -14.41 0.11
C ASP A 58 4.19 -14.92 1.55
N ALA A 59 3.35 -14.27 2.35
CA ALA A 59 2.99 -14.74 3.69
C ALA A 59 2.37 -16.15 3.66
N VAL A 60 1.38 -16.37 2.78
CA VAL A 60 0.78 -17.69 2.56
C VAL A 60 1.82 -18.72 2.11
N ALA A 61 2.69 -18.35 1.16
CA ALA A 61 3.73 -19.25 0.65
C ALA A 61 4.74 -19.66 1.73
N ARG A 62 5.03 -18.78 2.69
CA ARG A 62 5.89 -19.06 3.86
C ARG A 62 5.15 -19.76 5.00
N GLY A 63 3.86 -20.04 4.82
CA GLY A 63 3.02 -20.67 5.84
C GLY A 63 2.76 -19.79 7.06
N ALA A 64 2.77 -18.47 6.90
CA ALA A 64 2.44 -17.57 7.99
C ALA A 64 1.00 -17.79 8.48
N ASP A 65 0.78 -17.66 9.78
CA ASP A 65 -0.55 -17.74 10.41
C ASP A 65 -0.99 -16.42 11.04
N ILE A 66 -0.09 -15.44 11.14
CA ILE A 66 -0.37 -14.09 11.64
C ILE A 66 0.36 -13.03 10.81
N LEU A 67 -0.35 -11.97 10.43
CA LEU A 67 0.22 -10.78 9.79
C LEU A 67 0.50 -9.70 10.83
N ILE A 68 1.69 -9.10 10.80
CA ILE A 68 2.07 -8.00 11.67
C ILE A 68 2.39 -6.78 10.80
N THR A 69 1.83 -5.63 11.13
CA THR A 69 2.19 -4.37 10.46
C THR A 69 2.09 -3.18 11.40
N CYS A 70 2.37 -1.98 10.88
CA CYS A 70 2.34 -0.75 11.64
C CYS A 70 1.60 0.40 10.95
N GLY A 71 1.34 1.44 11.74
CA GLY A 71 0.79 2.71 11.30
C GLY A 71 0.39 3.57 12.51
N GLY A 72 -0.37 4.64 12.27
CA GLY A 72 -1.09 5.33 13.33
C GLY A 72 -2.50 4.74 13.54
N PRO A 73 -3.26 5.18 14.56
CA PRO A 73 -4.60 4.67 14.86
C PRO A 73 -5.59 4.75 13.69
N GLN A 74 -5.45 5.78 12.84
CA GLN A 74 -6.29 5.95 11.65
C GLN A 74 -5.62 5.47 10.35
N SER A 75 -4.67 4.53 10.44
CA SER A 75 -3.93 4.03 9.28
C SER A 75 -4.79 3.18 8.35
N ASN A 76 -4.99 3.67 7.12
CA ASN A 76 -5.60 2.87 6.04
C ASN A 76 -4.78 1.60 5.72
N HIS A 77 -3.47 1.60 5.98
CA HIS A 77 -2.63 0.43 5.77
C HIS A 77 -2.87 -0.64 6.82
N ALA A 78 -2.89 -0.27 8.10
CA ALA A 78 -3.17 -1.18 9.21
C ALA A 78 -4.52 -1.88 9.00
N ARG A 79 -5.54 -1.08 8.65
CA ARG A 79 -6.89 -1.55 8.35
C ARG A 79 -7.01 -2.43 7.12
N ALA A 80 -6.30 -2.11 6.05
CA ALA A 80 -6.26 -3.00 4.89
C ALA A 80 -5.58 -4.34 5.24
N THR A 81 -4.50 -4.33 6.04
CA THR A 81 -3.82 -5.55 6.49
C THR A 81 -4.71 -6.42 7.38
N ALA A 82 -5.43 -5.81 8.33
CA ALA A 82 -6.40 -6.51 9.18
C ALA A 82 -7.51 -7.18 8.35
N ALA A 83 -8.08 -6.46 7.38
CA ALA A 83 -9.08 -7.01 6.48
C ALA A 83 -8.54 -8.18 5.62
N VAL A 84 -7.30 -8.09 5.16
CA VAL A 84 -6.64 -9.17 4.40
C VAL A 84 -6.43 -10.40 5.27
N ALA A 85 -5.86 -10.23 6.48
CA ALA A 85 -5.67 -11.33 7.42
C ALA A 85 -7.00 -12.04 7.74
N ALA A 86 -8.04 -11.29 8.08
CA ALA A 86 -9.37 -11.83 8.35
C ALA A 86 -9.93 -12.63 7.16
N LYS A 87 -9.78 -12.11 5.93
CA LYS A 87 -10.24 -12.82 4.72
C LYS A 87 -9.47 -14.12 4.46
N LEU A 88 -8.20 -14.18 4.84
CA LEU A 88 -7.35 -15.35 4.68
C LEU A 88 -7.44 -16.34 5.86
N GLY A 89 -8.20 -16.01 6.91
CA GLY A 89 -8.26 -16.81 8.13
C GLY A 89 -6.96 -16.77 8.95
N MET A 90 -6.16 -15.71 8.79
CA MET A 90 -4.93 -15.46 9.56
C MET A 90 -5.23 -14.52 10.73
N GLY A 91 -4.42 -14.59 11.79
CA GLY A 91 -4.36 -13.55 12.81
C GLY A 91 -3.82 -12.24 12.23
N CYS A 92 -4.09 -11.13 12.92
CA CYS A 92 -3.47 -9.84 12.63
C CYS A 92 -3.04 -9.16 13.91
N HIS A 93 -1.86 -8.56 13.93
CA HIS A 93 -1.41 -7.69 15.01
C HIS A 93 -0.91 -6.34 14.44
N LEU A 94 -1.41 -5.25 15.00
CA LEU A 94 -1.11 -3.90 14.55
C LEU A 94 -0.31 -3.15 15.61
N VAL A 95 0.87 -2.68 15.25
CA VAL A 95 1.66 -1.76 16.07
C VAL A 95 1.26 -0.33 15.69
N LEU A 96 0.58 0.38 16.58
CA LEU A 96 -0.02 1.68 16.31
C LEU A 96 0.72 2.80 17.05
N ASN A 97 1.32 3.75 16.33
CA ASN A 97 1.99 4.90 16.94
C ASN A 97 0.95 5.97 17.29
N GLY A 98 0.72 6.15 18.59
CA GLY A 98 -0.32 7.00 19.15
C GLY A 98 -0.84 6.41 20.46
N THR A 99 -1.98 6.90 20.91
CA THR A 99 -2.66 6.40 22.11
C THR A 99 -3.96 5.71 21.74
N PRO A 100 -4.41 4.71 22.54
CA PRO A 100 -5.72 4.12 22.36
C PRO A 100 -6.81 5.17 22.55
N GLU A 101 -7.84 5.13 21.71
CA GLU A 101 -9.04 5.94 21.85
C GLU A 101 -10.04 5.23 22.77
N ALA A 102 -10.70 5.97 23.66
CA ALA A 102 -11.69 5.38 24.58
C ALA A 102 -12.91 4.79 23.86
N LEU A 103 -13.27 5.39 22.71
CA LEU A 103 -14.27 4.90 21.79
C LEU A 103 -13.61 4.81 20.40
N PRO A 104 -13.26 3.60 19.93
CA PRO A 104 -12.60 3.47 18.64
C PRO A 104 -13.56 3.85 17.51
N GLU A 105 -13.09 4.70 16.60
CA GLU A 105 -13.82 5.12 15.40
C GLU A 105 -13.00 4.89 14.12
N GLY A 106 -13.64 5.04 12.96
CA GLY A 106 -12.96 5.03 11.66
C GLY A 106 -12.17 3.73 11.41
N ASN A 107 -10.88 3.88 11.06
CA ASN A 107 -10.02 2.74 10.76
C ASN A 107 -9.75 1.88 12.00
N LEU A 108 -9.52 2.48 13.18
CA LEU A 108 -9.29 1.71 14.41
C LEU A 108 -10.50 0.85 14.78
N PHE A 109 -11.71 1.37 14.61
CA PHE A 109 -12.92 0.58 14.80
C PHE A 109 -12.96 -0.65 13.88
N LEU A 110 -12.63 -0.44 12.60
CA LEU A 110 -12.60 -1.52 11.61
C LEU A 110 -11.49 -2.53 11.91
N ASP A 111 -10.32 -2.08 12.37
CA ASP A 111 -9.20 -2.95 12.78
C ASP A 111 -9.66 -3.97 13.83
N LEU A 112 -10.32 -3.47 14.88
CA LEU A 112 -10.86 -4.29 15.96
C LEU A 112 -12.01 -5.18 15.49
N LEU A 113 -12.88 -4.68 14.60
CA LEU A 113 -13.97 -5.45 14.01
C LEU A 113 -13.46 -6.63 13.15
N PHE A 114 -12.31 -6.47 12.49
CA PHE A 114 -11.63 -7.56 11.78
C PHE A 114 -10.88 -8.52 12.71
N GLY A 115 -10.89 -8.28 14.02
CA GLY A 115 -10.27 -9.14 15.02
C GLY A 115 -8.76 -8.92 15.17
N ALA A 116 -8.23 -7.77 14.76
CA ALA A 116 -6.81 -7.48 14.95
C ALA A 116 -6.46 -7.22 16.42
N GLY A 117 -5.36 -7.81 16.88
CA GLY A 117 -4.68 -7.36 18.10
C GLY A 117 -3.98 -6.03 17.86
N THR A 118 -3.85 -5.20 18.90
CA THR A 118 -3.21 -3.89 18.80
C THR A 118 -2.24 -3.63 19.95
N THR A 119 -1.05 -3.14 19.62
CA THR A 119 -0.11 -2.58 20.59
C THR A 119 0.13 -1.11 20.25
N PHE A 120 -0.13 -0.24 21.21
CA PHE A 120 0.12 1.19 21.06
C PHE A 120 1.54 1.54 21.51
N VAL A 121 2.23 2.32 20.70
CA VAL A 121 3.57 2.84 20.98
C VAL A 121 3.57 4.36 20.87
N SER A 122 4.52 5.03 21.51
CA SER A 122 4.68 6.48 21.42
C SER A 122 6.08 6.80 20.92
N LEU A 123 6.25 6.82 19.60
CA LEU A 123 7.52 7.10 18.93
C LEU A 123 7.50 8.50 18.31
N PRO A 124 8.62 9.25 18.35
CA PRO A 124 8.71 10.56 17.70
C PRO A 124 8.48 10.50 16.19
N ASP A 125 8.85 9.38 15.56
CA ASP A 125 8.70 9.15 14.13
C ASP A 125 7.93 7.85 13.87
N LEU A 126 6.98 7.92 12.94
CA LEU A 126 6.21 6.76 12.49
C LEU A 126 7.09 5.69 11.81
N ARG A 127 8.25 6.09 11.26
CA ARG A 127 9.19 5.19 10.58
C ARG A 127 9.92 4.25 11.54
N ASP A 128 9.93 4.56 12.83
CA ASP A 128 10.74 3.84 13.83
C ASP A 128 10.03 2.63 14.45
N GLN A 129 8.83 2.29 13.96
CA GLN A 129 8.03 1.17 14.47
C GLN A 129 8.59 -0.22 14.13
N ALA A 130 9.63 -0.32 13.30
CA ALA A 130 10.21 -1.59 12.86
C ALA A 130 10.67 -2.47 14.03
N LYS A 131 11.33 -1.87 15.03
CA LYS A 131 11.80 -2.59 16.22
C LYS A 131 10.62 -3.18 17.00
N SER A 132 9.58 -2.38 17.23
CA SER A 132 8.38 -2.84 17.95
C SER A 132 7.62 -3.93 17.20
N MET A 133 7.60 -3.89 15.86
CA MET A 133 7.01 -4.97 15.06
C MET A 133 7.78 -6.29 15.23
N GLU A 134 9.12 -6.25 15.23
CA GLU A 134 9.92 -7.46 15.45
C GLU A 134 9.80 -7.99 16.88
N GLU A 135 9.71 -7.13 17.90
CA GLU A 135 9.46 -7.56 19.28
C GLU A 135 8.13 -8.32 19.41
N ILE A 136 7.07 -7.83 18.75
CA ILE A 136 5.78 -8.53 18.69
C ILE A 136 5.90 -9.83 17.89
N ALA A 137 6.65 -9.83 16.78
CA ALA A 137 6.89 -11.04 16.01
C ALA A 137 7.63 -12.10 16.82
N ASP A 138 8.66 -11.74 17.59
CA ASP A 138 9.40 -12.65 18.46
C ASP A 138 8.51 -13.22 19.58
N ALA A 139 7.61 -12.42 20.15
CA ALA A 139 6.63 -12.90 21.11
C ALA A 139 5.73 -13.99 20.48
N TYR A 140 5.15 -13.75 19.30
CA TYR A 140 4.36 -14.76 18.59
C TYR A 140 5.17 -16.00 18.20
N ARG A 141 6.43 -15.83 17.75
CA ARG A 141 7.33 -16.97 17.47
C ARG A 141 7.55 -17.82 18.72
N SER A 142 7.68 -17.20 19.90
CA SER A 142 7.85 -17.91 21.18
C SER A 142 6.61 -18.72 21.59
N GLU A 143 5.43 -18.33 21.11
CA GLU A 143 4.15 -19.03 21.31
C GLU A 143 3.90 -20.11 20.24
N GLY A 144 4.83 -20.32 19.30
CA GLY A 144 4.72 -21.31 18.23
C GLY A 144 4.02 -20.83 16.96
N HIS A 145 3.70 -19.54 16.86
CA HIS A 145 3.16 -18.92 15.66
C HIS A 145 4.24 -18.63 14.61
N ARG A 146 3.79 -18.38 13.38
CA ARG A 146 4.63 -18.03 12.22
C ARG A 146 4.26 -16.64 11.72
N PRO A 147 4.76 -15.57 12.38
CA PRO A 147 4.44 -14.21 11.98
C PRO A 147 5.09 -13.79 10.67
N TYR A 148 4.37 -12.98 9.91
CA TYR A 148 4.86 -12.29 8.73
C TYR A 148 4.76 -10.77 8.93
N VAL A 149 5.90 -10.10 8.96
CA VAL A 149 5.99 -8.65 9.16
C VAL A 149 5.89 -7.92 7.82
N ILE A 150 4.96 -6.98 7.73
CA ILE A 150 4.73 -6.11 6.57
C ILE A 150 5.15 -4.69 6.97
N PRO A 151 6.15 -4.09 6.28
CA PRO A 151 6.65 -2.76 6.64
C PRO A 151 5.62 -1.67 6.36
N LEU A 152 5.82 -0.49 6.95
CA LEU A 152 4.92 0.66 6.84
C LEU A 152 4.44 0.91 5.40
N GLY A 153 3.14 0.75 5.19
CA GLY A 153 2.46 0.99 3.92
C GLY A 153 2.76 -0.03 2.82
N ALA A 154 3.31 -1.21 3.19
CA ALA A 154 3.90 -2.20 2.28
C ALA A 154 4.85 -1.52 1.30
N SER A 155 5.76 -0.69 1.83
CA SER A 155 6.63 0.18 1.03
C SER A 155 8.02 -0.41 0.87
N ASP A 156 8.05 -1.61 0.32
CA ASP A 156 9.25 -2.36 -0.04
C ASP A 156 9.18 -2.77 -1.52
N ALA A 157 10.17 -3.52 -1.99
CA ALA A 157 10.19 -4.02 -3.37
C ALA A 157 8.99 -4.91 -3.70
N LEU A 158 8.56 -5.78 -2.78
CA LEU A 158 7.47 -6.73 -3.01
C LEU A 158 6.12 -6.02 -3.14
N GLY A 159 5.79 -5.13 -2.21
CA GLY A 159 4.55 -4.35 -2.23
C GLY A 159 4.51 -3.36 -3.39
N SER A 160 5.66 -2.85 -3.84
CA SER A 160 5.73 -1.93 -4.99
C SER A 160 5.34 -2.59 -6.33
N LEU A 161 5.40 -3.93 -6.43
CA LEU A 161 4.91 -4.66 -7.60
C LEU A 161 3.44 -4.37 -7.92
N GLY A 162 2.61 -4.16 -6.89
CA GLY A 162 1.20 -3.81 -7.06
C GLY A 162 0.97 -2.53 -7.85
N TYR A 163 1.90 -1.57 -7.76
CA TYR A 163 1.82 -0.31 -8.51
C TYR A 163 2.57 -0.33 -9.84
N ILE A 164 3.51 -1.27 -10.03
CA ILE A 164 4.03 -1.58 -11.36
C ILE A 164 2.89 -2.11 -12.23
N ASP A 165 2.16 -3.12 -11.72
CA ASP A 165 0.96 -3.66 -12.36
C ASP A 165 -0.12 -2.59 -12.60
N ALA A 166 -0.32 -1.68 -11.65
CA ALA A 166 -1.29 -0.60 -11.80
C ALA A 166 -0.93 0.36 -12.95
N VAL A 167 0.37 0.58 -13.23
CA VAL A 167 0.78 1.38 -14.41
C VAL A 167 0.53 0.62 -15.70
N GLY A 168 0.77 -0.70 -15.74
CA GLY A 168 0.38 -1.53 -16.88
C GLY A 168 -1.13 -1.51 -17.14
N GLU A 169 -1.93 -1.54 -16.06
CA GLU A 169 -3.38 -1.36 -16.10
C GLU A 169 -3.76 0.02 -16.67
N ILE A 170 -3.14 1.10 -16.18
CA ILE A 170 -3.35 2.46 -16.71
C ILE A 170 -3.01 2.51 -18.20
N ALA A 171 -1.82 2.05 -18.60
CA ALA A 171 -1.35 2.05 -19.99
C ALA A 171 -2.37 1.36 -20.92
N GLY A 172 -2.85 0.16 -20.55
CA GLY A 172 -3.84 -0.56 -21.34
C GLY A 172 -5.23 0.07 -21.34
N GLN A 173 -5.61 0.82 -20.30
CA GLN A 173 -6.88 1.56 -20.27
C GLN A 173 -6.82 2.83 -21.13
N VAL A 174 -5.72 3.57 -21.06
CA VAL A 174 -5.56 4.86 -21.76
C VAL A 174 -5.33 4.70 -23.26
N GLU A 175 -4.63 3.63 -23.67
CA GLU A 175 -4.45 3.28 -25.08
C GLU A 175 -5.79 3.04 -25.78
N LYS A 176 -6.73 2.36 -25.12
CA LYS A 176 -8.06 2.07 -25.67
C LYS A 176 -8.91 3.31 -25.93
N VAL A 177 -8.69 4.38 -25.17
CA VAL A 177 -9.45 5.64 -25.29
C VAL A 177 -8.69 6.72 -26.05
N GLY A 178 -7.45 6.44 -26.49
CA GLY A 178 -6.62 7.36 -27.26
C GLY A 178 -6.11 8.58 -26.48
N VAL A 179 -6.02 8.51 -25.15
CA VAL A 179 -5.61 9.64 -24.29
C VAL A 179 -4.45 9.22 -23.38
N ILE A 180 -3.22 9.41 -23.83
CA ILE A 180 -2.04 9.13 -22.99
C ILE A 180 -1.82 10.32 -22.04
N PRO A 181 -1.80 10.12 -20.70
CA PRO A 181 -1.56 11.20 -19.76
C PRO A 181 -0.10 11.65 -19.85
N ASP A 182 0.12 12.97 -19.86
CA ASP A 182 1.45 13.57 -19.72
C ASP A 182 1.94 13.54 -18.27
N ARG A 183 1.00 13.41 -17.31
CA ARG A 183 1.30 13.41 -15.88
C ARG A 183 0.41 12.49 -15.05
N ILE A 184 1.01 11.82 -14.07
CA ILE A 184 0.32 11.09 -12.99
C ILE A 184 0.59 11.81 -11.67
N VAL A 185 -0.49 12.16 -10.96
CA VAL A 185 -0.44 12.89 -9.68
C VAL A 185 -1.13 12.08 -8.59
N PHE A 186 -0.50 11.95 -7.42
CA PHE A 186 -1.06 11.21 -6.26
C PHE A 186 -0.40 11.64 -4.95
N ALA A 187 -1.06 11.35 -3.82
CA ALA A 187 -0.51 11.56 -2.49
C ALA A 187 0.51 10.46 -2.12
N CYS A 188 1.62 10.84 -1.49
CA CYS A 188 2.69 9.93 -1.08
C CYS A 188 2.94 10.02 0.44
N GLY A 189 2.60 8.94 1.15
CA GLY A 189 2.86 8.82 2.58
C GLY A 189 4.14 8.05 2.89
N SER A 190 4.28 6.83 2.34
CA SER A 190 5.34 5.88 2.72
C SER A 190 6.28 5.47 1.59
N GLY A 191 6.12 6.03 0.38
CA GLY A 191 7.03 5.82 -0.75
C GLY A 191 6.68 4.68 -1.71
N GLY A 192 6.18 3.53 -1.25
CA GLY A 192 6.06 2.35 -2.14
C GLY A 192 5.09 2.51 -3.34
N THR A 193 4.12 3.43 -3.26
CA THR A 193 3.27 3.75 -4.43
C THR A 193 4.04 4.58 -5.45
N LEU A 194 4.86 5.53 -4.99
CA LEU A 194 5.76 6.30 -5.85
C LEU A 194 6.78 5.38 -6.52
N SER A 195 7.47 4.54 -5.76
CA SER A 195 8.45 3.60 -6.30
C SER A 195 7.82 2.67 -7.35
N GLY A 196 6.65 2.11 -7.05
CA GLY A 196 5.93 1.25 -7.99
C GLY A 196 5.47 1.97 -9.26
N ILE A 197 4.98 3.21 -9.16
CA ILE A 197 4.56 3.99 -10.33
C ILE A 197 5.76 4.36 -11.20
N VAL A 198 6.86 4.84 -10.62
CA VAL A 198 8.07 5.20 -11.38
C VAL A 198 8.63 3.97 -12.09
N ALA A 199 8.77 2.84 -11.38
CA ALA A 199 9.23 1.59 -11.98
C ALA A 199 8.25 1.09 -13.05
N GLY A 200 6.95 1.20 -12.80
CA GLY A 200 5.91 0.83 -13.74
C GLY A 200 5.96 1.63 -15.04
N CYS A 201 6.18 2.94 -14.98
CA CYS A 201 6.34 3.78 -16.17
C CYS A 201 7.53 3.31 -17.02
N LEU A 202 8.66 2.96 -16.39
CA LEU A 202 9.83 2.44 -17.08
C LEU A 202 9.57 1.05 -17.71
N VAL A 203 8.94 0.15 -16.95
CA VAL A 203 8.66 -1.24 -17.39
C VAL A 203 7.64 -1.28 -18.53
N HIS A 204 6.61 -0.44 -18.47
CA HIS A 204 5.52 -0.41 -19.45
C HIS A 204 5.70 0.63 -20.56
N GLY A 205 6.81 1.38 -20.56
CA GLY A 205 7.09 2.41 -21.57
C GLY A 205 6.11 3.58 -21.55
N LEU A 206 5.46 3.84 -20.41
CA LEU A 206 4.53 4.96 -20.27
C LEU A 206 5.33 6.25 -20.05
N ASN A 207 5.53 7.02 -21.12
CA ASN A 207 6.25 8.29 -21.08
C ASN A 207 5.40 9.39 -20.43
N CYS A 208 5.39 9.39 -19.09
CA CYS A 208 4.57 10.26 -18.28
C CYS A 208 5.38 10.81 -17.10
N ARG A 209 5.20 12.09 -16.78
CA ARG A 209 5.81 12.70 -15.60
C ARG A 209 5.08 12.22 -14.34
N VAL A 210 5.83 11.72 -13.37
CA VAL A 210 5.29 11.30 -12.08
C VAL A 210 5.41 12.46 -11.09
N THR A 211 4.33 12.82 -10.40
CA THR A 211 4.31 13.87 -9.38
C THR A 211 3.65 13.36 -8.10
N ALA A 212 4.48 12.99 -7.14
CA ALA A 212 4.03 12.63 -5.80
C ALA A 212 3.90 13.88 -4.92
N ILE A 213 2.76 14.03 -4.26
CA ILE A 213 2.54 15.07 -3.25
C ILE A 213 2.79 14.45 -1.87
N SER A 214 3.88 14.85 -1.21
CA SER A 214 4.16 14.35 0.14
C SER A 214 3.07 14.77 1.12
N VAL A 215 2.65 13.82 1.96
CA VAL A 215 1.69 14.06 3.06
C VAL A 215 2.22 13.65 4.43
N ALA A 216 3.49 13.20 4.52
CA ALA A 216 4.03 12.62 5.74
C ALA A 216 5.48 13.01 6.04
N PHE A 217 6.36 13.01 5.02
CA PHE A 217 7.81 13.17 5.24
C PHE A 217 8.43 14.21 4.30
N PRO A 218 9.64 14.72 4.60
CA PRO A 218 10.36 15.59 3.68
C PRO A 218 10.64 14.92 2.33
N ALA A 219 10.69 15.70 1.24
CA ALA A 219 10.89 15.18 -0.12
C ALA A 219 12.14 14.29 -0.26
N GLN A 220 13.26 14.72 0.33
CA GLN A 220 14.53 13.99 0.30
C GLN A 220 14.41 12.53 0.78
N TRP A 221 13.56 12.28 1.79
CA TRP A 221 13.37 10.92 2.29
C TRP A 221 12.73 10.00 1.24
N PHE A 222 11.87 10.53 0.37
CA PHE A 222 11.27 9.74 -0.69
C PHE A 222 12.26 9.39 -1.81
N ASP A 223 13.26 10.24 -2.06
CA ASP A 223 14.33 9.94 -3.01
C ASP A 223 15.12 8.70 -2.54
N GLU A 224 15.56 8.72 -1.29
CA GLU A 224 16.22 7.58 -0.63
C GLU A 224 15.34 6.33 -0.64
N LYS A 225 14.04 6.48 -0.37
CA LYS A 225 13.10 5.37 -0.36
C LYS A 225 12.87 4.76 -1.75
N VAL A 226 12.87 5.57 -2.80
CA VAL A 226 12.78 5.09 -4.18
C VAL A 226 14.05 4.31 -4.54
N ASP A 227 15.22 4.83 -4.20
CA ASP A 227 16.51 4.16 -4.47
C ASP A 227 16.64 2.82 -3.73
N GLU A 228 16.22 2.75 -2.47
CA GLU A 228 16.15 1.51 -1.68
C GLU A 228 15.28 0.46 -2.38
N VAL A 229 14.05 0.83 -2.75
CA VAL A 229 13.11 -0.07 -3.42
C VAL A 229 13.64 -0.51 -4.79
N PHE A 230 14.24 0.40 -5.55
CA PHE A 230 14.78 0.10 -6.88
C PHE A 230 15.96 -0.86 -6.81
N SER A 231 16.81 -0.72 -5.80
CA SER A 231 17.92 -1.64 -5.55
C SER A 231 17.39 -3.05 -5.27
N ALA A 232 16.42 -3.18 -4.35
CA ALA A 232 15.82 -4.46 -3.98
C ALA A 232 14.93 -5.11 -5.08
N LEU A 233 14.46 -4.33 -6.06
CA LEU A 233 13.75 -4.87 -7.25
C LEU A 233 14.70 -5.50 -8.28
N ARG A 234 15.98 -5.11 -8.28
CA ARG A 234 17.01 -5.63 -9.19
C ARG A 234 17.56 -6.98 -8.74
N GLU A 235 17.57 -7.22 -7.44
CA GLU A 235 17.86 -8.50 -6.78
C GLU A 235 16.72 -9.53 -6.98
#